data_AF-A0A7C2WFL7-F1
#
_entry.id   AF-A0A7C2WFL7-F1
#
_cell.length_a   1.000
_cell.length_b   1.000
_cell.length_c   1.000
_cell.angle_alpha   90.00
_cell.angle_beta   90.00
_cell.angle_gamma   90.00
#
_symmetry.space_group_name_H-M   'P 1'
#
loop_
_entity.id
_entity.type
_entity.pdbx_description
1 polymer ?
#
loop_
_entity_poly.entity_id
_entity_poly.type
_entity_poly.pdbx_seq_one_letter_code
_entity_poly.pdbx_strand_id
1 'polypeptide(L)'
;MARKAVTVYLDIAAYQKLRKLIAPKTISRELDDLIKKRIAELEGKEYNPLESADYEELKREYERLLKDTEKMERTLKKRGTYQKLIAVTDEIEEELGTKDLSIVTPTLLDRWNGAKEDAHLFINFLEKLKKMKETERQLDKIRRGMK
;
A
#
# COMPACT_ATOMS: atom_id res chain seq x y z
N MET A 1 0.16 1.09 -22.56
CA MET A 1 -0.93 0.88 -23.55
C MET A 1 -2.22 1.46 -22.98
N ALA A 2 -3.03 2.14 -23.80
CA ALA A 2 -4.31 2.68 -23.35
C ALA A 2 -5.26 1.54 -22.94
N ARG A 3 -5.82 1.60 -21.72
CA ARG A 3 -6.81 0.62 -21.25
C ARG A 3 -8.07 0.75 -22.12
N LYS A 4 -8.36 -0.26 -22.96
CA LYS A 4 -9.65 -0.38 -23.66
C LYS A 4 -10.60 -1.18 -22.79
N ALA A 5 -11.80 -0.68 -22.56
CA ALA A 5 -12.83 -1.43 -21.85
C ALA A 5 -13.34 -2.56 -22.74
N VAL A 6 -13.38 -3.78 -22.20
CA VAL A 6 -13.95 -4.97 -22.84
C VAL A 6 -15.12 -5.45 -21.99
N THR A 7 -16.27 -5.69 -22.62
CA THR A 7 -17.48 -6.15 -21.93
C THR A 7 -17.64 -7.66 -22.11
N VAL A 8 -17.89 -8.37 -21.02
CA VAL A 8 -18.15 -9.82 -21.02
C VAL A 8 -19.52 -10.06 -20.39
N TYR A 9 -20.35 -10.86 -21.05
CA TYR A 9 -21.62 -11.29 -20.51
C TYR A 9 -21.40 -12.49 -19.59
N LEU A 10 -21.85 -12.38 -18.34
CA LEU A 10 -21.73 -13.42 -17.33
C LEU A 10 -23.11 -13.79 -16.83
N ASP A 11 -23.28 -15.05 -16.46
CA ASP A 11 -24.44 -15.46 -15.68
C ASP A 11 -24.49 -14.70 -14.34
N ILE A 12 -25.66 -14.16 -14.01
CA ILE A 12 -25.84 -13.28 -12.85
C ILE A 12 -25.62 -14.05 -11.54
N ALA A 13 -26.09 -15.29 -11.46
CA ALA A 13 -25.94 -16.10 -10.25
C ALA A 13 -24.46 -16.49 -10.04
N ALA A 14 -23.76 -16.88 -11.11
CA ALA A 14 -22.33 -17.15 -11.08
C ALA A 14 -21.50 -15.91 -10.71
N TYR A 15 -21.82 -14.75 -11.28
CA TYR A 15 -21.17 -13.47 -10.95
C TYR A 15 -21.32 -13.12 -9.46
N GLN A 16 -22.53 -13.21 -8.93
CA GLN A 16 -22.79 -12.91 -7.51
C GLN A 16 -22.07 -13.88 -6.59
N LYS A 17 -22.05 -15.17 -6.93
CA LYS A 17 -21.33 -16.19 -6.16
C LYS A 17 -19.83 -15.93 -6.18
N LEU A 18 -19.24 -15.67 -7.35
CA LEU A 18 -17.82 -15.36 -7.48
C LEU A 18 -17.47 -14.10 -6.68
N ARG A 19 -18.28 -13.04 -6.77
CA ARG A 19 -18.05 -11.77 -6.06
C ARG A 19 -17.98 -11.94 -4.55
N LYS A 20 -18.77 -12.85 -3.97
CA LYS A 20 -18.70 -13.18 -2.55
C LYS A 20 -17.42 -13.93 -2.19
N LEU A 21 -16.98 -14.85 -3.05
CA LEU A 21 -15.83 -15.71 -2.80
C LEU A 21 -14.49 -14.98 -2.93
N ILE A 22 -14.39 -13.99 -3.83
CA ILE A 22 -13.12 -13.32 -4.10
C ILE A 22 -12.91 -12.05 -3.28
N ALA A 23 -13.88 -11.63 -2.44
CA ALA A 23 -13.75 -10.42 -1.64
C ALA A 23 -12.49 -10.47 -0.75
N PRO A 24 -11.67 -9.40 -0.69
CA PRO A 24 -11.91 -8.03 -1.18
C PRO A 24 -11.48 -7.75 -2.64
N LYS A 25 -11.05 -8.76 -3.41
CA LYS A 25 -10.63 -8.60 -4.82
C LYS A 25 -11.83 -8.26 -5.73
N THR A 26 -11.58 -7.52 -6.80
CA THR A 26 -12.61 -7.16 -7.79
C THR A 26 -12.78 -8.25 -8.85
N ILE A 27 -13.99 -8.38 -9.39
CA ILE A 27 -14.30 -9.36 -10.45
C ILE A 27 -13.43 -9.16 -11.69
N SER A 28 -13.22 -7.90 -12.10
CA SER A 28 -12.36 -7.60 -13.25
C SER A 28 -10.95 -8.18 -13.06
N ARG A 29 -10.37 -8.05 -11.86
CA ARG A 29 -9.05 -8.59 -11.55
C ARG A 29 -9.03 -10.11 -11.55
N GLU A 30 -10.07 -10.73 -11.02
CA GLU A 30 -10.19 -12.19 -11.07
C GLU A 30 -10.27 -12.71 -12.51
N LEU A 31 -11.04 -12.05 -13.37
CA LEU A 31 -11.12 -12.42 -14.77
C LEU A 31 -9.78 -12.22 -15.48
N ASP A 32 -9.09 -11.11 -15.23
CA ASP A 32 -7.77 -10.87 -15.82
C ASP A 32 -6.75 -11.95 -15.43
N ASP A 33 -6.76 -12.39 -14.17
CA ASP A 33 -5.88 -13.46 -13.70
C ASP A 33 -6.25 -14.83 -14.29
N LEU A 34 -7.54 -15.14 -14.38
CA LEU A 34 -8.02 -16.37 -15.03
C LEU A 34 -7.65 -16.40 -16.51
N ILE A 35 -7.79 -15.27 -17.21
CA ILE A 35 -7.42 -15.13 -18.62
C ILE A 35 -5.90 -15.33 -18.77
N LYS A 36 -5.08 -14.65 -17.96
CA LYS A 36 -3.61 -14.80 -18.01
C LYS A 36 -3.16 -16.22 -17.71
N LYS A 37 -3.73 -16.83 -16.67
CA LYS A 37 -3.45 -18.23 -16.32
C LYS A 37 -3.81 -19.16 -17.49
N ARG A 38 -4.97 -18.95 -18.11
CA ARG A 38 -5.41 -19.77 -19.24
C ARG A 38 -4.56 -19.56 -20.48
N ILE A 39 -4.10 -18.33 -20.75
CA ILE A 39 -3.15 -18.05 -21.83
C ILE A 39 -1.83 -18.79 -21.56
N ALA A 40 -1.27 -18.71 -20.35
CA ALA A 40 -0.03 -19.42 -20.01
C ALA A 40 -0.15 -20.94 -20.18
N GLU A 41 -1.26 -21.53 -19.71
CA GLU A 41 -1.57 -22.95 -19.92
C GLU A 41 -1.63 -23.30 -21.42
N LEU A 42 -2.30 -22.48 -22.24
CA LEU A 42 -2.43 -22.70 -23.68
C LEU A 42 -1.11 -22.49 -24.43
N GLU A 43 -0.21 -21.63 -23.93
CA GLU A 43 1.14 -21.42 -24.45
C GLU A 43 2.16 -22.45 -23.96
N GLY A 44 1.75 -23.40 -23.11
CA GLY A 44 2.65 -24.40 -22.52
C GLY A 44 3.66 -23.82 -21.52
N LYS A 45 3.37 -22.65 -20.94
CA LYS A 45 4.19 -21.98 -19.93
C LYS A 45 3.55 -22.16 -18.54
N GLU A 46 4.38 -22.31 -17.52
CA GLU A 46 3.90 -22.37 -16.14
C GLU A 46 3.50 -20.96 -15.66
N TYR A 47 2.28 -20.82 -15.15
CA TYR A 47 1.78 -19.52 -14.67
C TYR A 47 2.58 -19.06 -13.46
N ASN A 48 3.33 -17.96 -13.59
CA ASN A 48 4.06 -17.35 -12.49
C ASN A 48 3.31 -16.12 -11.97
N PRO A 49 2.74 -16.15 -10.75
CA PRO A 49 2.10 -14.98 -10.12
C PRO A 49 3.02 -13.75 -10.01
N LEU A 50 4.35 -13.95 -10.06
CA LEU A 50 5.37 -12.90 -10.06
C LEU A 50 5.46 -12.14 -11.39
N GLU A 51 4.83 -12.61 -12.46
CA GLU A 51 4.70 -11.91 -13.73
C GLU A 51 3.32 -11.25 -13.90
N SER A 52 2.47 -11.32 -12.87
CA SER A 52 1.18 -10.64 -12.89
C SER A 52 1.37 -9.13 -12.91
N ALA A 53 0.54 -8.44 -13.70
CA ALA A 53 0.46 -6.97 -13.69
C ALA A 53 0.26 -6.40 -12.27
N ASP A 54 -0.45 -7.12 -11.40
CA ASP A 54 -0.68 -6.74 -10.01
C ASP A 54 0.60 -6.78 -9.16
N TYR A 55 1.45 -7.79 -9.35
CA TYR A 55 2.76 -7.86 -8.68
C TYR A 55 3.69 -6.74 -9.18
N GLU A 56 3.71 -6.47 -10.49
CA GLU A 56 4.49 -5.36 -11.03
C GLU A 56 3.99 -4.00 -10.52
N GLU A 57 2.68 -3.78 -10.48
CA GLU A 57 2.09 -2.54 -9.95
C GLU A 57 2.43 -2.37 -8.46
N LEU A 58 2.31 -3.43 -7.66
CA LEU A 58 2.71 -3.42 -6.23
C LEU A 58 4.20 -3.14 -6.06
N LYS A 59 5.07 -3.72 -6.89
CA LYS A 59 6.52 -3.46 -6.85
C LYS A 59 6.81 -1.99 -7.16
N ARG A 60 6.19 -1.43 -8.20
CA ARG A 60 6.35 -0.01 -8.57
C ARG A 60 5.83 0.92 -7.49
N GLU A 61 4.70 0.58 -6.86
CA GLU A 61 4.15 1.34 -5.75
C GLU A 61 5.09 1.32 -4.54
N TYR A 62 5.62 0.15 -4.18
CA TYR A 62 6.61 0.02 -3.12
C TYR A 62 7.87 0.85 -3.40
N GLU A 63 8.44 0.75 -4.60
CA GLU A 63 9.63 1.53 -5.00
C GLU A 63 9.36 3.05 -4.96
N ARG A 64 8.17 3.48 -5.36
CA ARG A 64 7.77 4.88 -5.28
C ARG A 64 7.64 5.34 -3.82
N LEU A 65 6.98 4.56 -2.98
CA LEU A 65 6.81 4.86 -1.56
C LEU A 65 8.18 4.94 -0.86
N LEU A 66 9.09 4.01 -1.15
CA LEU A 66 10.45 4.02 -0.61
C LEU A 66 11.22 5.30 -0.97
N LYS A 67 11.19 5.70 -2.24
CA LYS A 67 11.85 6.94 -2.69
C LYS A 67 11.24 8.18 -2.04
N ASP A 68 9.91 8.21 -1.92
CA ASP A 68 9.19 9.32 -1.31
C ASP A 68 9.51 9.43 0.19
N THR A 69 9.49 8.32 0.93
CA THR A 69 9.78 8.31 2.38
C THR A 69 11.22 8.68 2.65
N GLU A 70 12.19 8.16 1.88
CA GLU A 70 13.61 8.58 1.99
C GLU A 70 13.79 10.08 1.76
N LYS A 71 13.10 10.65 0.77
CA LYS A 71 13.17 12.08 0.48
C LYS A 71 12.59 12.92 1.62
N MET A 72 11.48 12.49 2.19
CA MET A 72 10.84 13.16 3.35
C MET A 72 11.75 13.09 4.58
N GLU A 73 12.29 11.90 4.88
CA GLU A 73 13.22 11.70 6.00
C GLU A 73 14.47 12.58 5.86
N ARG A 74 15.09 12.62 4.67
CA ARG A 74 16.25 13.49 4.41
C ARG A 74 15.90 14.96 4.60
N THR A 75 14.69 15.38 4.21
CA THR A 75 14.25 16.77 4.36
C THR A 75 14.09 17.13 5.84
N LEU A 76 13.43 16.27 6.62
CA LEU A 76 13.24 16.45 8.07
C LEU A 76 14.57 16.42 8.84
N LYS A 77 15.51 15.55 8.44
CA LYS A 77 16.86 15.51 9.01
C LYS A 77 17.66 16.78 8.70
N LYS A 78 17.60 17.27 7.45
CA LYS A 78 18.25 18.53 7.06
C LYS A 78 17.71 19.74 7.82
N ARG A 79 16.41 19.72 8.17
CA ARG A 79 15.77 20.76 9.00
C ARG A 79 16.03 20.59 10.50
N GLY A 80 16.64 19.47 10.92
CA GLY A 80 16.92 19.19 12.33
C GLY A 80 15.68 18.88 13.18
N THR A 81 14.52 18.66 12.54
CA THR A 81 13.24 18.44 13.23
C THR A 81 12.87 16.96 13.36
N TYR A 82 13.51 16.08 12.58
CA TYR A 82 13.23 14.64 12.58
C TYR A 82 13.25 13.99 13.97
N GLN A 83 14.36 14.12 14.70
CA GLN A 83 14.50 13.49 16.02
C GLN A 83 13.55 14.10 17.07
N LYS A 84 13.29 15.40 16.98
CA LYS A 84 12.37 16.08 17.90
C LYS A 84 10.93 15.62 17.68
N LEU A 85 10.51 15.49 16.42
CA LEU A 85 9.19 14.98 16.06
C LEU A 85 9.00 13.53 16.47
N ILE A 86 10.04 12.69 16.36
CA ILE A 86 10.01 11.33 16.89
C ILE A 86 9.81 11.35 18.41
N ALA A 87 10.61 12.11 19.16
CA ALA A 87 10.51 12.15 20.61
C ALA A 87 9.11 12.59 21.08
N VAL A 88 8.57 13.66 20.49
CA VAL A 88 7.20 14.13 20.81
C VAL A 88 6.15 13.08 20.44
N THR A 89 6.34 12.37 19.33
CA THR A 89 5.41 11.30 18.92
C THR A 89 5.47 10.12 19.88
N ASP A 90 6.66 9.68 20.29
CA ASP A 90 6.84 8.58 21.23
C ASP A 90 6.22 8.91 22.60
N GLU A 91 6.42 10.14 23.10
CA GLU A 91 5.77 10.63 24.33
C GLU A 91 4.24 10.60 24.23
N ILE A 92 3.67 11.00 23.09
CA ILE A 92 2.23 10.96 22.83
C ILE A 92 1.74 9.51 22.75
N GLU A 93 2.46 8.63 22.05
CA GLU A 93 2.10 7.21 21.94
C GLU A 93 2.09 6.53 23.32
N GLU A 94 3.05 6.86 24.19
CA GLU A 94 3.13 6.36 25.56
C GLU A 94 1.99 6.88 26.44
N GLU A 95 1.69 8.18 26.38
CA GLU A 95 0.61 8.79 27.16
C GLU A 95 -0.78 8.28 26.75
N LEU A 96 -1.03 8.13 25.45
CA LEU A 96 -2.31 7.68 24.93
C LEU A 96 -2.44 6.16 24.88
N GLY A 97 -1.34 5.42 25.09
CA GLY A 97 -1.28 3.97 25.00
C GLY A 97 -1.64 3.42 23.62
N THR A 98 -1.47 4.21 22.55
CA THR A 98 -1.87 3.84 21.18
C THR A 98 -0.87 4.35 20.15
N LYS A 99 -0.70 3.56 19.09
CA LYS A 99 0.08 3.91 17.88
C LYS A 99 -0.80 4.29 16.70
N ASP A 100 -2.09 4.49 16.96
CA ASP A 100 -3.03 4.87 15.91
C ASP A 100 -2.78 6.32 15.50
N LEU A 101 -2.24 6.50 14.29
CA LEU A 101 -1.97 7.81 13.72
C LEU A 101 -3.21 8.71 13.69
N SER A 102 -4.43 8.17 13.58
CA SER A 102 -5.65 9.01 13.61
C SER A 102 -5.88 9.70 14.96
N ILE A 103 -5.32 9.15 16.04
CA ILE A 103 -5.40 9.67 17.40
C ILE A 103 -4.13 10.44 17.78
N VAL A 104 -2.97 9.97 17.34
CA VAL A 104 -1.67 10.56 17.65
C VAL A 104 -1.43 11.85 16.86
N THR A 105 -1.87 11.93 15.60
CA THR A 105 -1.55 13.07 14.71
C THR A 105 -2.22 14.40 15.12
N PRO A 106 -3.48 14.46 15.60
CA PRO A 106 -4.04 15.71 16.11
C PRO A 106 -3.26 16.22 17.32
N THR A 107 -2.97 15.33 18.28
CA THR A 107 -2.21 15.66 19.50
C THR A 107 -0.78 16.13 19.17
N LEU A 108 -0.15 15.52 18.15
CA LEU A 108 1.16 15.95 17.66
C LEU A 108 1.12 17.36 17.08
N LEU A 109 0.08 17.71 16.32
CA LEU A 109 -0.09 19.07 15.78
C LEU A 109 -0.31 20.11 16.88
N ASP A 110 -1.00 19.74 17.96
CA ASP A 110 -1.27 20.63 19.09
C ASP A 110 -0.01 20.86 19.96
N ARG A 111 0.80 19.81 20.18
CA ARG A 111 2.00 19.88 21.03
C ARG A 111 3.25 20.39 20.31
N TRP A 112 3.27 20.33 18.98
CA TRP A 112 4.45 20.72 18.22
C TRP A 112 4.65 22.23 18.21
N ASN A 113 5.69 22.68 18.92
CA ASN A 113 6.07 24.09 19.01
C ASN A 113 7.00 24.59 17.89
N GLY A 114 7.25 23.76 16.86
CA GLY A 114 8.08 24.12 15.71
C GLY A 114 7.29 24.58 14.49
N ALA A 115 7.93 24.57 13.32
CA ALA A 115 7.25 24.88 12.06
C ALA A 115 6.16 23.85 11.78
N LYS A 116 4.93 24.32 11.49
CA LYS A 116 3.78 23.43 11.20
C LYS A 116 4.01 22.60 9.94
N GLU A 117 4.74 23.15 8.97
CA GLU A 117 5.12 22.45 7.74
C GLU A 117 5.93 21.18 8.04
N ASP A 118 6.78 21.21 9.07
CA ASP A 118 7.58 20.05 9.46
C ASP A 118 6.73 18.97 10.12
N ALA A 119 5.76 19.36 10.96
CA ALA A 119 4.80 18.42 11.52
C ALA A 119 3.94 17.77 10.42
N HIS A 120 3.40 18.55 9.49
CA HIS A 120 2.65 17.98 8.35
C HIS A 120 3.51 17.09 7.45
N LEU A 121 4.77 17.45 7.20
CA LEU A 121 5.70 16.62 6.44
C LEU A 121 5.99 15.30 7.16
N PHE A 122 6.14 15.33 8.48
CA PHE A 122 6.38 14.16 9.30
C PHE A 122 5.15 13.24 9.42
N ILE A 123 3.94 13.81 9.55
CA ILE A 123 2.69 13.05 9.52
C ILE A 123 2.55 12.31 8.18
N ASN A 124 2.73 13.03 7.06
CA ASN A 124 2.73 12.41 5.73
C ASN A 124 3.79 11.31 5.59
N PHE A 125 4.95 11.49 6.22
CA PHE A 125 6.00 10.48 6.25
C PHE A 125 5.55 9.22 7.02
N LEU A 126 4.93 9.36 8.20
CA LEU A 126 4.41 8.23 8.98
C LEU A 126 3.31 7.47 8.23
N GLU A 127 2.38 8.19 7.60
CA GLU A 127 1.31 7.59 6.79
C GLU A 127 1.88 6.80 5.60
N LYS A 128 2.84 7.39 4.87
CA LYS A 128 3.51 6.71 3.76
C LYS A 128 4.35 5.51 4.23
N LEU A 129 5.00 5.59 5.39
CA LEU A 129 5.71 4.46 5.99
C LEU A 129 4.76 3.32 6.33
N LYS A 130 3.59 3.62 6.92
CA LYS A 130 2.57 2.60 7.20
C LYS A 130 2.14 1.90 5.92
N LYS A 131 1.80 2.69 4.89
CA LYS A 131 1.42 2.16 3.57
C LYS A 131 2.53 1.33 2.93
N MET A 132 3.78 1.79 3.00
CA MET A 132 4.95 1.07 2.48
C MET A 132 5.10 -0.30 3.13
N LYS A 133 4.98 -0.39 4.47
CA LYS A 133 5.01 -1.67 5.20
C LYS A 133 3.85 -2.60 4.83
N GLU A 134 2.67 -2.06 4.55
CA GLU A 134 1.52 -2.84 4.07
C GLU A 134 1.78 -3.40 2.66
N THR A 135 2.29 -2.60 1.74
CA THR A 135 2.67 -3.03 0.39
C THR A 135 3.79 -4.07 0.43
N GLU A 136 4.78 -3.89 1.29
CA GLU A 136 5.86 -4.87 1.52
C GLU A 136 5.32 -6.22 1.97
N ARG A 137 4.42 -6.23 2.97
CA ARG A 137 3.76 -7.46 3.43
C ARG A 137 2.96 -8.15 2.31
N GLN A 138 2.32 -7.39 1.43
CA GLN A 138 1.60 -7.95 0.28
C GLN A 138 2.58 -8.57 -0.73
N LEU A 139 3.68 -7.90 -1.05
CA LEU A 139 4.73 -8.45 -1.91
C LEU A 139 5.34 -9.73 -1.32
N ASP A 140 5.59 -9.75 -0.01
CA ASP A 140 6.11 -10.93 0.70
C ASP A 140 5.13 -12.11 0.66
N LYS A 141 3.82 -11.86 0.83
CA LYS A 141 2.80 -12.90 0.68
C LYS A 141 2.82 -13.52 -0.71
N ILE A 142 2.87 -12.68 -1.76
CA ILE A 142 2.94 -13.13 -3.15
C ILE A 142 4.22 -13.95 -3.40
N ARG A 143 5.38 -13.44 -2.96
CA ARG A 143 6.68 -14.12 -3.12
C ARG A 143 6.77 -15.45 -2.39
N ARG A 144 6.13 -15.57 -1.23
CA ARG A 144 6.07 -16.80 -0.42
C ARG A 144 4.94 -17.75 -0.85
N GLY A 145 4.12 -17.37 -1.84
CA GLY A 145 2.97 -18.16 -2.28
C GLY A 145 1.84 -18.28 -1.25
N MET A 146 1.83 -17.42 -0.22
CA MET A 146 0.79 -17.40 0.80
C MET A 146 -0.41 -16.60 0.27
N LYS A 147 -1.52 -17.30 0.00
CA LYS A 147 -2.82 -16.69 -0.32
C LYS A 147 -3.46 -16.06 0.91
#